data_AF-A0A6G5QFR3-F1
#
_entry.id   AF-A0A6G5QFR3-F1
#
_cell.length_a   1.000
_cell.length_b   1.000
_cell.length_c   1.000
_cell.angle_alpha   90.00
_cell.angle_beta   90.00
_cell.angle_gamma   90.00
#
_symmetry.space_group_name_H-M   'P 1'
#
loop_
_entity.id
_entity.type
_entity.pdbx_description
1 polymer ?
#
loop_
_entity_poly.entity_id
_entity_poly.type
_entity_poly.pdbx_seq_one_letter_code
_entity_poly.pdbx_strand_id
1 'polypeptide(L)' 'MKKLFLFLVFVIMAGGTEKYDCSKRYCKQMRSCEEAKYYLNNCGKEHFDRDKDGIPCENICGK' A
#
# COMPACT_ATOMS: atom_id res chain seq x y z
N MET A 1 -37.39 2.26 12.54
CA MET A 1 -37.16 1.17 11.56
C MET A 1 -36.07 1.47 10.53
N LYS A 2 -35.99 2.66 9.91
CA LYS A 2 -34.92 3.02 8.94
C LYS A 2 -33.50 3.12 9.53
N LYS A 3 -33.38 3.41 10.82
CA LYS A 3 -32.09 3.50 11.54
C LYS A 3 -31.38 2.14 11.64
N LEU A 4 -32.12 1.03 11.72
CA LEU A 4 -31.54 -0.32 11.79
C LEU A 4 -30.92 -0.74 10.45
N PHE A 5 -31.49 -0.28 9.34
CA PHE A 5 -30.96 -0.51 7.99
C PHE A 5 -29.69 0.32 7.72
N LEU A 6 -29.63 1.55 8.24
CA LEU A 6 -28.44 2.41 8.15
C LEU A 6 -27.23 1.85 8.92
N PHE A 7 -27.46 1.20 10.07
CA PHE A 7 -26.39 0.57 10.85
C PHE A 7 -25.78 -0.66 10.16
N LEU A 8 -26.57 -1.41 9.38
CA LEU A 8 -26.11 -2.60 8.64
C LEU A 8 -25.23 -2.26 7.43
N VAL A 9 -25.41 -1.10 6.81
CA VAL A 9 -24.60 -0.66 5.65
C VAL A 9 -23.20 -0.16 6.08
N PHE A 10 -23.02 0.24 7.34
CA PHE A 10 -21.79 0.85 7.84
C PHE A 10 -20.65 -0.16 8.12
N VAL A 11 -20.97 -1.44 8.32
CA VAL A 11 -19.98 -2.49 8.69
C VAL A 11 -19.27 -3.08 7.46
N ILE A 12 -19.74 -2.81 6.24
CA ILE A 12 -19.33 -3.55 5.03
C ILE A 12 -18.16 -2.86 4.28
N MET A 13 -17.70 -1.69 4.73
CA MET A 13 -16.55 -1.00 4.12
C MET A 13 -15.22 -1.49 4.74
N ALA A 14 -15.02 -2.81 4.78
CA ALA A 14 -13.74 -3.40 5.18
C ALA A 14 -12.75 -3.22 4.03
N GLY A 15 -11.99 -2.11 4.05
CA GLY A 15 -10.82 -1.94 3.20
C GLY A 15 -9.85 -3.09 3.44
N GLY A 16 -9.72 -3.98 2.45
CA GLY A 16 -8.82 -5.13 2.54
C GLY A 16 -7.38 -4.67 2.73
N THR A 17 -6.72 -5.16 3.78
CA THR A 17 -5.28 -5.01 3.93
C THR A 17 -4.62 -6.04 3.02
N GLU A 18 -4.22 -5.62 1.82
CA GLU A 18 -3.37 -6.42 0.94
C GLU A 18 -2.07 -6.75 1.71
N LYS A 19 -1.87 -8.02 2.05
CA LYS A 19 -0.62 -8.49 2.63
C LYS A 19 0.38 -8.67 1.50
N TYR A 20 1.30 -7.73 1.37
CA TYR A 20 2.40 -7.84 0.42
C TYR A 20 3.44 -8.82 0.96
N ASP A 21 3.78 -9.85 0.18
CA ASP A 21 4.97 -10.65 0.46
C ASP A 21 6.21 -9.79 0.17
N CYS A 22 7.34 -9.98 0.87
CA CYS A 22 8.54 -9.15 0.71
C CYS A 22 9.51 -9.64 -0.39
N SER A 23 9.03 -10.39 -1.40
CA SER A 23 9.90 -11.08 -2.36
C SER A 23 10.31 -10.24 -3.58
N LYS A 24 9.55 -9.20 -3.94
CA LYS A 24 9.83 -8.37 -5.11
C LYS A 24 11.19 -7.68 -4.98
N ARG A 25 11.87 -7.60 -6.11
CA ARG A 25 13.25 -7.10 -6.23
C ARG A 25 13.33 -5.76 -6.94
N TYR A 26 12.35 -5.44 -7.79
CA TYR A 26 12.37 -4.26 -8.66
C TYR A 26 11.06 -3.47 -8.59
N CYS A 27 11.15 -2.14 -8.72
CA CYS A 27 9.99 -1.25 -8.71
C CYS A 27 8.94 -1.59 -9.79
N LYS A 28 9.36 -2.08 -10.96
CA LYS A 28 8.44 -2.54 -12.02
C LYS A 28 7.55 -3.72 -11.65
N GLN A 29 7.83 -4.39 -10.53
CA GLN A 29 6.99 -5.48 -10.01
C GLN A 29 5.92 -4.97 -9.04
N MET A 30 6.05 -3.73 -8.55
CA MET A 30 5.09 -3.10 -7.66
C MET A 30 3.85 -2.71 -8.43
N ARG A 31 2.68 -2.94 -7.84
CA ARG A 31 1.37 -2.63 -8.44
C ARG A 31 0.81 -1.30 -7.99
N SER A 32 1.32 -0.75 -6.89
CA SER A 32 0.84 0.51 -6.33
C SER A 32 1.92 1.19 -5.48
N CYS A 33 1.76 2.49 -5.26
CA CYS A 33 2.63 3.24 -4.36
C CYS A 33 2.50 2.74 -2.90
N GLU A 34 1.31 2.30 -2.50
CA GLU A 34 1.06 1.69 -1.18
C GLU A 34 1.90 0.42 -0.99
N GLU A 35 2.01 -0.43 -2.01
CA GLU A 35 2.87 -1.61 -1.97
C GLU A 35 4.35 -1.23 -1.85
N ALA A 36 4.82 -0.27 -2.65
CA ALA A 36 6.21 0.19 -2.59
C ALA A 36 6.56 0.76 -1.20
N LYS A 37 5.65 1.56 -0.62
CA LYS A 37 5.76 2.05 0.76
C LYS A 37 5.76 0.93 1.78
N TYR A 38 4.97 -0.12 1.58
CA TYR A 38 5.02 -1.28 2.47
C TYR A 38 6.40 -1.93 2.44
N TYR A 39 6.98 -2.12 1.25
CA TYR A 39 8.30 -2.72 1.10
C TYR A 39 9.42 -1.88 1.72
N LEU A 40 9.37 -0.55 1.59
CA LEU A 40 10.32 0.34 2.25
C LEU A 40 10.24 0.20 3.77
N ASN A 41 9.03 0.31 4.33
CA ASN A 41 8.82 0.42 5.78
C ASN A 41 8.81 -0.92 6.53
N ASN A 42 8.31 -2.00 5.91
CA ASN A 42 8.07 -3.28 6.58
C ASN A 42 9.03 -4.38 6.12
N CYS A 43 9.54 -4.29 4.88
CA CYS A 43 10.44 -5.30 4.31
C CYS A 43 11.92 -4.87 4.33
N GLY A 44 12.23 -3.66 4.82
CA GLY A 44 13.59 -3.11 4.85
C GLY A 44 14.22 -2.94 3.46
N LYS A 45 13.42 -2.69 2.42
CA LYS A 45 13.93 -2.48 1.05
C LYS A 45 14.29 -1.02 0.82
N GLU A 46 15.31 -0.53 1.52
CA GLU A 46 15.82 0.84 1.36
C GLU A 46 16.19 1.16 -0.09
N HIS A 47 16.62 0.17 -0.87
CA HIS A 47 17.02 0.38 -2.28
C HIS A 47 15.86 0.79 -3.22
N PHE A 48 14.60 0.72 -2.76
CA PHE A 48 13.47 1.28 -3.50
C PHE A 48 13.33 2.80 -3.35
N ASP A 49 13.92 3.39 -2.32
CA ASP A 49 14.03 4.82 -2.07
C ASP A 49 15.51 5.22 -2.20
N ARG A 50 15.96 5.43 -3.44
CA ARG A 50 17.39 5.58 -3.74
C ARG A 50 17.95 6.93 -3.30
N ASP A 51 17.14 7.97 -3.36
CA ASP A 51 17.50 9.34 -2.97
C ASP A 51 17.10 9.68 -1.52
N LYS A 52 16.41 8.78 -0.83
CA LYS A 52 16.12 8.80 0.61
C LYS A 52 15.18 9.93 1.02
N ASP A 53 14.22 10.25 0.17
CA ASP A 53 13.21 11.26 0.46
C ASP A 53 11.94 10.67 1.10
N GLY A 54 11.88 9.35 1.28
CA GLY A 54 10.74 8.62 1.81
C GLY A 54 9.71 8.21 0.75
N ILE A 55 9.98 8.44 -0.54
CA ILE A 55 9.11 8.10 -1.67
C ILE A 55 9.76 6.96 -2.47
N PRO A 56 9.43 5.70 -2.16
CA PRO A 56 10.00 4.58 -2.90
C PRO A 56 9.39 4.49 -4.31
N CYS A 57 10.19 4.02 -5.27
CA CYS A 57 9.74 3.72 -6.63
C CYS A 57 8.97 4.88 -7.29
N GLU A 58 9.58 6.06 -7.34
CA GLU A 58 9.00 7.34 -7.82
C GLU A 58 8.14 7.24 -9.09
N ASN A 59 8.53 6.42 -10.07
CA ASN A 59 7.77 6.17 -11.30
C ASN A 59 6.31 5.72 -11.07
N ILE A 60 6.02 5.02 -9.97
CA ILE A 60 4.65 4.57 -9.62
C ILE A 60 4.03 5.44 -8.53
N CYS A 61 4.83 6.21 -7.78
CA CYS A 61 4.35 7.14 -6.76
C CYS A 61 4.10 8.56 -7.29
N GLY A 62 4.52 8.87 -8.52
CA GLY A 62 4.24 10.14 -9.19
C GLY A 62 5.08 11.31 -8.72
N LYS A 63 6.36 11.07 -8.40
CA LYS A 63 7.35 12.12 -8.11
C LYS A 63 8.09 12.54 -9.38
#